data_AF-A0A835NSB2-F1
#
_entry.id   AF-A0A835NSB2-F1
#
_cell.length_a   1.000
_cell.length_b   1.000
_cell.length_c   1.000
_cell.angle_alpha   90.00
_cell.angle_beta   90.00
_cell.angle_gamma   90.00
#
_symmetry.space_group_name_H-M   'P 1'
#
loop_
_entity.id
_entity.type
_entity.pdbx_description
1 polymer ?
#
loop_
_entity_poly.entity_id
_entity_poly.type
_entity_poly.pdbx_seq_one_letter_code
_entity_poly.pdbx_strand_id
1 'polypeptide(L)'
;MTGFRLSLHVDNAITGFRDVIGGALISAGLLVLLYPAWDTIDHLLLTSPFCPLFSIVVPLVLCYNYPKLDYYSPTRGDTTTILGAAAGATVGFWLNNQYSASAYTSRSVQPGFALITSAMVFVLARFLVGILVVLLTRWAMKSLVLGMLGYRYKFPIGDLAARRRLEVEVPYKFVTYSCVGFTATVVVPLLHGLLGLL
;
A
#
# COMPACT_ATOMS: atom_id res chain seq x y z
N MET A 1 41.79 6.61 -15.47
CA MET A 1 40.37 6.91 -15.14
C MET A 1 39.49 5.66 -14.97
N THR A 2 39.89 4.48 -15.45
CA THR A 2 39.17 3.20 -15.30
C THR A 2 39.22 2.60 -13.89
N GLY A 3 40.34 2.72 -13.16
CA GLY A 3 40.47 2.17 -11.80
C GLY A 3 39.57 2.82 -10.73
N PHE A 4 39.30 4.12 -10.85
CA PHE A 4 38.44 4.85 -9.90
C PHE A 4 36.95 4.48 -10.04
N ARG A 5 36.50 4.19 -11.27
CA ARG A 5 35.15 3.68 -11.52
C ARG A 5 34.96 2.25 -11.01
N LEU A 6 36.01 1.41 -11.06
CA LEU A 6 35.96 0.05 -10.54
C LEU A 6 35.91 0.04 -9.00
N SER A 7 36.71 0.87 -8.33
CA SER A 7 36.66 1.05 -6.86
C SER A 7 35.28 1.53 -6.40
N LEU A 8 34.74 2.59 -7.02
CA LEU A 8 33.39 3.08 -6.72
C LEU A 8 32.29 2.05 -6.94
N HIS A 9 32.41 1.17 -7.94
CA HIS A 9 31.44 0.10 -8.18
C HIS A 9 31.50 -0.96 -7.07
N VAL A 10 32.71 -1.33 -6.64
CA VAL A 10 32.92 -2.29 -5.56
C VAL A 10 32.46 -1.71 -4.22
N ASP A 11 32.77 -0.45 -3.93
CA ASP A 11 32.38 0.24 -2.70
C ASP A 11 30.84 0.40 -2.62
N ASN A 12 30.18 0.72 -3.73
CA ASN A 12 28.72 0.78 -3.82
C ASN A 12 28.07 -0.62 -3.69
N ALA A 13 28.71 -1.66 -4.22
CA ALA A 13 28.22 -3.03 -4.07
C ALA A 13 28.33 -3.53 -2.63
N ILE A 14 29.43 -3.22 -1.93
CA ILE A 14 29.65 -3.61 -0.53
C ILE A 14 28.69 -2.86 0.40
N THR A 15 28.47 -1.57 0.17
CA THR A 15 27.49 -0.78 0.93
C THR A 15 26.07 -1.29 0.70
N GLY A 16 25.68 -1.56 -0.55
CA GLY A 16 24.37 -2.13 -0.86
C GLY A 16 24.13 -3.50 -0.21
N PHE A 17 25.12 -4.39 -0.22
CA PHE A 17 25.01 -5.70 0.43
C PHE A 17 24.81 -5.59 1.95
N ARG A 18 25.54 -4.68 2.61
CA ARG A 18 25.41 -4.45 4.05
C ARG A 18 24.04 -3.88 4.43
N ASP A 19 23.50 -2.99 3.60
CA ASP A 19 22.18 -2.40 3.83
C ASP A 19 21.05 -3.44 3.70
N VAL A 20 21.18 -4.39 2.77
CA VAL A 20 20.24 -5.51 2.62
C VAL A 20 20.27 -6.44 3.84
N ILE A 21 21.46 -6.82 4.31
CA ILE A 21 21.59 -7.67 5.50
C ILE A 21 21.09 -6.93 6.74
N GLY A 22 21.48 -5.66 6.92
CA GLY A 22 21.03 -4.84 8.03
C GLY A 22 19.50 -4.71 8.07
N GLY A 23 18.89 -4.38 6.94
CA GLY A 23 17.43 -4.30 6.82
C GLY A 23 16.74 -5.63 7.10
N ALA A 24 17.29 -6.74 6.61
CA ALA A 24 16.76 -8.08 6.87
C ALA A 24 16.83 -8.47 8.35
N LEU A 25 17.97 -8.20 9.02
CA LEU A 25 18.15 -8.48 10.44
C LEU A 25 17.24 -7.63 11.33
N ILE A 26 17.10 -6.33 11.02
CA ILE A 26 16.17 -5.44 11.73
C ILE A 26 14.73 -5.94 11.56
N SER A 27 14.34 -6.28 10.33
CA SER A 27 12.99 -6.80 10.05
C SER A 27 12.73 -8.13 10.77
N ALA A 28 13.71 -9.03 10.79
CA ALA A 28 13.61 -10.31 11.50
C ALA A 28 13.48 -10.12 13.01
N GLY A 29 14.29 -9.24 13.61
CA GLY A 29 14.19 -8.90 15.03
C GLY A 29 12.83 -8.28 15.38
N LEU A 30 12.34 -7.38 14.54
CA LEU A 30 11.03 -6.75 14.73
C LEU A 30 9.89 -7.77 14.62
N LEU A 31 10.00 -8.74 13.70
CA LEU A 31 9.02 -9.81 13.54
C LEU A 31 9.00 -10.71 14.77
N VAL A 32 10.16 -11.16 15.28
CA VAL A 32 10.22 -11.99 16.50
C VAL A 32 9.65 -11.24 17.70
N LEU A 33 9.89 -9.93 17.80
CA LEU A 33 9.35 -9.08 18.87
C LEU A 33 7.83 -8.89 18.76
N LEU A 34 7.29 -8.67 17.56
CA LEU A 34 5.86 -8.46 17.34
C LEU A 34 5.05 -9.76 17.29
N TYR A 35 5.67 -10.88 16.96
CA TYR A 35 5.03 -12.19 16.85
C TYR A 35 4.10 -12.54 18.02
N PRO A 36 4.51 -12.43 19.30
CA PRO A 36 3.63 -12.75 20.42
C PRO A 36 2.41 -11.83 20.54
N ALA A 37 2.47 -10.62 19.99
CA ALA A 37 1.37 -9.65 20.04
C ALA A 37 0.50 -9.68 18.77
N TRP A 38 0.88 -10.44 17.75
CA TRP A 38 0.28 -10.38 16.40
C TRP A 38 -1.23 -10.64 16.43
N ASP A 39 -1.65 -11.74 17.04
CA ASP A 39 -3.08 -12.12 17.11
C ASP A 39 -3.91 -11.09 17.87
N THR A 40 -3.34 -10.49 18.92
CA THR A 40 -4.02 -9.45 19.70
C THR A 40 -4.18 -8.17 18.89
N ILE A 41 -3.14 -7.76 18.16
CA ILE A 41 -3.19 -6.60 17.27
C ILE A 41 -4.22 -6.82 16.17
N ASP A 42 -4.20 -7.99 15.51
CA ASP A 42 -5.12 -8.30 14.42
C ASP A 42 -6.58 -8.30 14.90
N HIS A 43 -6.86 -8.97 16.03
CA HIS A 43 -8.19 -8.93 16.62
C HIS A 43 -8.63 -7.50 16.93
N LEU A 44 -7.79 -6.67 17.56
CA LEU A 44 -8.11 -5.28 17.86
C LEU A 44 -8.37 -4.45 16.60
N LEU A 45 -7.56 -4.64 15.56
CA LEU A 45 -7.74 -3.96 14.27
C LEU A 45 -9.05 -4.38 13.59
N LEU A 46 -9.50 -5.61 13.73
CA LEU A 46 -10.72 -6.09 13.07
C LEU A 46 -12.00 -5.81 13.87
N THR A 47 -11.94 -5.76 15.21
CA THR A 47 -13.14 -5.62 16.05
C THR A 47 -13.38 -4.20 16.58
N SER A 48 -12.33 -3.40 16.77
CA SER A 48 -12.47 -2.08 17.40
C SER A 48 -13.19 -1.08 16.50
N PRO A 49 -14.23 -0.37 16.97
CA PRO A 49 -14.95 0.63 16.17
C PRO A 49 -14.09 1.86 15.83
N PHE A 50 -13.04 2.13 16.61
CA PHE A 50 -12.13 3.24 16.38
C PHE A 50 -10.98 2.88 15.44
N CYS A 51 -10.81 1.60 15.08
CA CYS A 51 -9.75 1.15 14.19
C CYS A 51 -9.64 1.96 12.88
N PRO A 52 -10.73 2.18 12.11
CA PRO A 52 -10.60 2.90 10.84
C PRO A 52 -10.11 4.35 11.03
N LEU A 53 -10.48 5.00 12.13
CA LEU A 53 -10.00 6.34 12.46
C LEU A 53 -8.50 6.32 12.81
N PHE A 54 -8.09 5.44 13.73
CA PHE A 54 -6.68 5.34 14.14
C PHE A 54 -5.76 4.91 12.98
N SER A 55 -6.24 4.00 12.14
CA SER A 55 -5.51 3.51 10.96
C SER A 55 -5.23 4.60 9.93
N ILE A 56 -6.03 5.68 9.91
CA ILE A 56 -5.79 6.84 9.04
C ILE A 56 -4.96 7.89 9.77
N VAL A 57 -5.37 8.27 10.99
CA VAL A 57 -4.78 9.39 11.74
C VAL A 57 -3.33 9.11 12.12
N VAL A 58 -3.04 7.93 12.67
CA VAL A 58 -1.68 7.61 13.15
C VAL A 58 -0.68 7.62 11.98
N PRO A 59 -0.89 6.89 10.87
CA PRO A 59 0.04 6.93 9.76
C PRO A 59 0.17 8.32 9.12
N LEU A 60 -0.92 9.09 9.05
CA LEU A 60 -0.88 10.46 8.54
C LEU A 60 0.00 11.36 9.42
N VAL A 61 -0.17 11.32 10.74
CA VAL A 61 0.67 12.06 11.70
C VAL A 61 2.14 11.65 11.58
N LEU A 62 2.43 10.35 11.42
CA LEU A 62 3.79 9.87 11.18
C LEU A 62 4.39 10.43 9.88
N CYS A 63 3.60 10.53 8.80
CA CYS A 63 4.07 11.11 7.53
C CYS A 63 4.42 12.60 7.66
N TYR A 64 3.64 13.36 8.44
CA TYR A 64 3.91 14.79 8.68
C TYR A 64 5.09 15.03 9.63
N ASN A 65 5.32 14.14 10.59
CA ASN A 65 6.45 14.20 11.52
C ASN A 65 7.72 13.51 10.98
N TYR A 66 7.69 13.02 9.74
CA TYR A 66 8.85 12.38 9.12
C TYR A 66 10.07 13.32 9.13
N PRO A 67 11.28 12.82 9.45
CA PRO A 67 12.48 13.64 9.55
C PRO A 67 12.70 14.51 8.31
N LYS A 68 12.96 15.80 8.54
CA LYS A 68 13.26 16.75 7.45
C LYS A 68 14.74 16.61 7.09
N LEU A 69 15.01 16.39 5.81
CA LEU A 69 16.34 16.56 5.25
C LEU A 69 16.44 17.96 4.64
N ASP A 70 17.65 18.54 4.65
CA ASP A 70 17.94 19.85 4.04
C ASP A 70 17.78 19.85 2.51
N TYR A 71 17.71 18.66 1.92
CA TYR A 71 17.48 18.42 0.50
C TYR A 71 16.26 17.52 0.28
N TYR A 72 15.69 17.60 -0.92
CA TYR A 72 14.59 16.71 -1.30
C TYR A 72 15.09 15.26 -1.41
N SER A 73 14.48 14.36 -0.65
CA SER A 73 14.65 12.92 -0.78
C SER A 73 13.33 12.25 -1.16
N PRO A 74 13.31 11.31 -2.12
CA PRO A 74 12.10 10.56 -2.49
C PRO A 74 11.57 9.67 -1.36
N THR A 75 12.42 9.29 -0.39
CA THR A 75 12.11 8.30 0.65
C THR A 75 10.86 8.65 1.45
N ARG A 76 10.65 9.92 1.83
CA ARG A 76 9.45 10.37 2.56
C ARG A 76 8.18 10.06 1.77
N GLY A 77 8.23 10.33 0.47
CA GLY A 77 7.13 10.07 -0.44
C GLY A 77 6.83 8.58 -0.59
N ASP A 78 7.86 7.75 -0.59
CA ASP A 78 7.74 6.29 -0.66
C ASP A 78 7.16 5.74 0.64
N THR A 79 7.62 6.22 1.79
CA THR A 79 7.04 5.89 3.11
C THR A 79 5.56 6.30 3.18
N THR A 80 5.21 7.49 2.70
CA THR A 80 3.81 7.97 2.68
C THR A 80 2.92 7.07 1.81
N THR A 81 3.47 6.56 0.70
CA THR A 81 2.78 5.64 -0.20
C THR A 81 2.47 4.31 0.48
N ILE A 82 3.46 3.74 1.17
CA ILE A 82 3.31 2.48 1.91
C ILE A 82 2.32 2.66 3.07
N LEU A 83 2.49 3.71 3.88
CA LEU A 83 1.62 4.00 5.02
C LEU A 83 0.18 4.29 4.59
N GLY A 84 -0.02 5.03 3.50
CA GLY A 84 -1.35 5.25 2.93
C GLY A 84 -2.00 3.95 2.46
N ALA A 85 -1.28 3.13 1.68
CA ALA A 85 -1.80 1.85 1.21
C ALA A 85 -2.17 0.91 2.37
N ALA A 86 -1.31 0.83 3.40
CA ALA A 86 -1.58 0.05 4.61
C ALA A 86 -2.82 0.58 5.35
N ALA A 87 -2.92 1.89 5.57
CA ALA A 87 -4.07 2.52 6.23
C ALA A 87 -5.39 2.17 5.52
N GLY A 88 -5.43 2.32 4.20
CA GLY A 88 -6.60 1.98 3.38
C GLY A 88 -6.95 0.50 3.42
N ALA A 89 -5.95 -0.38 3.37
CA ALA A 89 -6.15 -1.82 3.46
C ALA A 89 -6.69 -2.23 4.85
N THR A 90 -6.15 -1.67 5.93
CA THR A 90 -6.64 -1.94 7.30
C THR A 90 -8.10 -1.51 7.47
N VAL A 91 -8.49 -0.35 6.96
CA VAL A 91 -9.90 0.10 6.95
C VAL A 91 -10.76 -0.88 6.16
N GLY A 92 -10.28 -1.36 5.01
CA GLY A 92 -10.99 -2.33 4.20
C GLY A 92 -11.13 -3.70 4.86
N PHE A 93 -10.10 -4.19 5.54
CA PHE A 93 -10.17 -5.43 6.32
C PHE A 93 -11.12 -5.32 7.49
N TRP A 94 -11.11 -4.19 8.21
CA TRP A 94 -12.09 -3.92 9.25
C TRP A 94 -13.51 -3.95 8.68
N LEU A 95 -13.75 -3.24 7.57
CA LEU A 95 -15.06 -3.18 6.91
C LEU A 95 -15.53 -4.57 6.47
N ASN A 96 -14.63 -5.32 5.83
CA ASN A 96 -14.90 -6.69 5.42
C ASN A 96 -15.19 -7.57 6.63
N ASN A 97 -14.49 -7.43 7.76
CA ASN A 97 -14.79 -8.24 8.94
C ASN A 97 -16.21 -7.96 9.47
N GLN A 98 -16.65 -6.69 9.46
CA GLN A 98 -18.00 -6.34 9.91
C GLN A 98 -19.10 -6.93 9.00
N TYR A 99 -18.87 -7.04 7.69
CA TYR A 99 -19.86 -7.56 6.74
C TYR A 99 -19.69 -9.07 6.44
N SER A 100 -18.46 -9.58 6.38
CA SER A 100 -18.10 -10.97 6.07
C SER A 100 -18.31 -11.94 7.25
N ALA A 101 -18.45 -11.45 8.48
CA ALA A 101 -19.01 -12.26 9.58
C ALA A 101 -20.36 -12.90 9.20
N SER A 102 -21.02 -12.41 8.14
CA SER A 102 -22.29 -12.91 7.61
C SER A 102 -22.18 -13.85 6.39
N ALA A 103 -21.00 -14.05 5.78
CA ALA A 103 -20.89 -14.62 4.42
C ALA A 103 -19.94 -15.82 4.22
N TYR A 104 -19.33 -16.36 5.27
CA TYR A 104 -18.47 -17.56 5.15
C TYR A 104 -19.30 -18.84 5.02
N THR A 105 -19.81 -19.12 3.82
CA THR A 105 -20.11 -20.51 3.41
C THR A 105 -18.93 -20.99 2.56
N SER A 106 -17.92 -21.57 3.20
CA SER A 106 -16.77 -22.15 2.53
C SER A 106 -17.21 -23.36 1.70
N ARG A 107 -17.22 -23.26 0.38
CA ARG A 107 -17.33 -24.44 -0.49
C ARG A 107 -15.93 -24.96 -0.80
N SER A 108 -15.54 -26.01 -0.10
CA SER A 108 -14.31 -26.76 -0.38
C SER A 108 -14.44 -27.49 -1.71
N VAL A 109 -13.72 -27.03 -2.73
CA VAL A 109 -13.61 -27.73 -4.03
C VAL A 109 -12.21 -28.34 -4.11
N GLN A 110 -12.13 -29.67 -4.06
CA GLN A 110 -10.90 -30.40 -4.38
C GLN A 110 -10.67 -30.37 -5.90
N PRO A 111 -9.53 -29.86 -6.41
CA PRO A 111 -9.33 -29.74 -7.84
C PRO A 111 -8.65 -30.99 -8.42
N GLY A 112 -9.30 -31.62 -9.41
CA GLY A 112 -8.69 -32.64 -10.28
C GLY A 112 -7.89 -32.01 -11.43
N PHE A 113 -7.01 -32.78 -12.07
CA PHE A 113 -6.00 -32.30 -13.04
C PHE A 113 -6.59 -31.59 -14.29
N ALA A 114 -7.79 -31.96 -14.75
CA ALA A 114 -8.48 -31.29 -15.86
C ALA A 114 -9.05 -29.89 -15.49
N LEU A 115 -9.10 -29.57 -14.20
CA LEU A 115 -9.55 -28.28 -13.66
C LEU A 115 -8.44 -27.23 -13.65
N ILE A 116 -7.17 -27.62 -13.86
CA ILE A 116 -6.02 -26.72 -13.79
C ILE A 116 -6.09 -25.68 -14.91
N THR A 117 -6.42 -26.07 -16.13
CA THR A 117 -6.48 -25.15 -17.28
C THR A 117 -7.60 -24.12 -17.14
N SER A 118 -8.78 -24.53 -16.67
CA SER A 118 -9.89 -23.61 -16.39
C SER A 118 -9.61 -22.72 -15.16
N ALA A 119 -8.96 -23.26 -14.13
CA ALA A 119 -8.52 -22.49 -12.97
C ALA A 119 -7.48 -21.42 -13.34
N MET A 120 -6.56 -21.72 -14.26
CA MET A 120 -5.56 -20.75 -14.73
C MET A 120 -6.21 -19.56 -15.46
N VAL A 121 -7.19 -19.81 -16.32
CA VAL A 121 -7.95 -18.74 -17.00
C VAL A 121 -8.66 -17.85 -15.98
N PHE A 122 -9.23 -18.46 -14.94
CA PHE A 122 -9.98 -17.75 -13.90
C PHE A 122 -9.06 -16.91 -12.99
N VAL A 123 -7.91 -17.46 -12.58
CA VAL A 123 -6.88 -16.73 -11.83
C VAL A 123 -6.32 -15.58 -12.65
N LEU A 124 -6.06 -15.79 -13.95
CA LEU A 124 -5.60 -14.74 -14.84
C LEU A 124 -6.65 -13.64 -15.01
N ALA A 125 -7.92 -14.00 -15.20
CA ALA A 125 -9.01 -13.03 -15.31
C ALA A 125 -9.15 -12.20 -14.02
N ARG A 126 -9.09 -12.82 -12.84
CA ARG A 126 -9.07 -12.10 -11.55
C ARG A 126 -7.90 -11.16 -11.42
N PHE A 127 -6.71 -11.61 -11.80
CA PHE A 127 -5.53 -10.78 -11.75
C PHE A 127 -5.66 -9.55 -12.68
N LEU A 128 -6.15 -9.76 -13.90
CA LEU A 128 -6.38 -8.70 -14.88
C LEU A 128 -7.46 -7.71 -14.44
N VAL A 129 -8.58 -8.20 -13.90
CA VAL A 129 -9.65 -7.34 -13.37
C VAL A 129 -9.16 -6.56 -12.16
N GLY A 130 -8.51 -7.22 -11.20
CA GLY A 130 -7.97 -6.59 -10.00
C GLY A 130 -6.95 -5.50 -10.33
N ILE A 131 -5.99 -5.79 -11.21
CA ILE A 131 -4.97 -4.78 -11.59
C ILE A 131 -5.59 -3.62 -12.35
N LEU A 132 -6.55 -3.86 -13.24
CA LEU A 132 -7.26 -2.81 -13.97
C LEU A 132 -7.97 -1.85 -13.00
N VAL A 133 -8.75 -2.39 -12.06
CA VAL A 133 -9.51 -1.60 -11.07
C VAL A 133 -8.58 -0.78 -10.17
N VAL A 134 -7.47 -1.37 -9.73
CA VAL A 134 -6.46 -0.69 -8.91
C VAL A 134 -5.78 0.44 -9.68
N LEU A 135 -5.39 0.21 -10.94
CA LEU A 135 -4.76 1.22 -11.78
C LEU A 135 -5.71 2.38 -12.10
N LEU A 136 -6.98 2.08 -12.39
CA LEU A 136 -8.01 3.09 -12.62
C LEU A 136 -8.24 3.93 -11.37
N THR A 137 -8.35 3.30 -10.20
CA THR A 137 -8.50 4.01 -8.92
C THR A 137 -7.30 4.91 -8.67
N ARG A 138 -6.08 4.41 -8.88
CA ARG A 138 -4.86 5.21 -8.71
C ARG A 138 -4.85 6.43 -9.63
N TRP A 139 -5.20 6.25 -10.91
CA TRP A 139 -5.23 7.33 -11.90
C TRP A 139 -6.30 8.38 -11.55
N ALA A 140 -7.52 7.94 -11.23
CA ALA A 140 -8.63 8.83 -10.87
C ALA A 140 -8.33 9.61 -9.59
N MET A 141 -7.96 8.93 -8.51
CA MET A 141 -7.68 9.56 -7.21
C MET A 141 -6.49 10.52 -7.28
N LYS A 142 -5.42 10.14 -7.97
CA LYS A 142 -4.27 11.04 -8.19
C LYS A 142 -4.71 12.33 -8.87
N SER A 143 -5.52 12.22 -9.92
CA SER A 143 -5.99 13.38 -10.70
C SER A 143 -6.91 14.27 -9.87
N LEU A 144 -7.85 13.67 -9.12
CA LEU A 144 -8.76 14.38 -8.22
C LEU A 144 -8.01 15.14 -7.13
N VAL A 145 -7.12 14.47 -6.40
CA VAL A 145 -6.43 15.07 -5.26
C VAL A 145 -5.45 16.16 -5.71
N LEU A 146 -4.72 15.94 -6.81
CA LEU A 146 -3.87 16.98 -7.38
C LEU A 146 -4.67 18.17 -7.92
N GLY A 147 -5.85 17.94 -8.50
CA GLY A 147 -6.76 19.00 -8.93
C GLY A 147 -7.25 19.85 -7.75
N MET A 148 -7.69 19.20 -6.67
CA MET A 148 -8.12 19.88 -5.44
C MET A 148 -7.00 20.69 -4.79
N LEU A 149 -5.80 20.11 -4.67
CA LEU A 149 -4.63 20.81 -4.12
C LEU A 149 -4.16 21.94 -5.02
N GLY A 150 -4.14 21.74 -6.34
CA GLY A 150 -3.81 22.77 -7.33
C GLY A 150 -4.77 23.95 -7.26
N TYR A 151 -6.07 23.69 -7.07
CA TYR A 151 -7.08 24.72 -6.83
C TYR A 151 -6.85 25.46 -5.51
N ARG A 152 -6.60 24.73 -4.41
CA ARG A 152 -6.42 25.31 -3.07
C ARG A 152 -5.16 26.17 -2.91
N TYR A 153 -4.06 25.73 -3.53
CA TYR A 153 -2.74 26.37 -3.43
C TYR A 153 -2.35 27.17 -4.69
N LYS A 154 -3.25 27.26 -5.67
CA LYS A 154 -3.10 28.04 -6.91
C LYS A 154 -1.81 27.73 -7.69
N PHE A 155 -1.46 26.45 -7.83
CA PHE A 155 -0.34 26.02 -8.68
C PHE A 155 -0.83 25.20 -9.88
N PRO A 156 -0.15 25.29 -11.03
CA PRO A 156 -0.52 24.49 -12.20
C PRO A 156 -0.22 23.02 -11.92
N ILE A 157 -1.10 22.10 -12.34
CA ILE A 157 -1.00 20.67 -12.03
C ILE A 157 0.38 20.12 -12.40
N GLY A 158 1.04 20.61 -13.45
CA GLY A 158 2.37 20.17 -13.89
C GLY A 158 3.58 20.63 -13.06
N ASP A 159 3.41 21.52 -12.07
CA ASP A 159 4.53 22.06 -11.30
C ASP A 159 5.12 21.03 -10.32
N LEU A 160 6.30 20.50 -10.66
CA LEU A 160 7.03 19.56 -9.80
C LEU A 160 7.50 20.20 -8.49
N ALA A 161 7.85 21.48 -8.47
CA ALA A 161 8.33 22.13 -7.26
C ALA A 161 7.19 22.27 -6.25
N ALA A 162 5.99 22.65 -6.72
CA ALA A 162 4.79 22.67 -5.87
C ALA A 162 4.42 21.26 -5.35
N ARG A 163 4.51 20.23 -6.19
CA ARG A 163 4.23 18.83 -5.79
C ARG A 163 5.20 18.25 -4.76
N ARG A 164 6.41 18.82 -4.64
CA ARG A 164 7.42 18.42 -3.65
C ARG A 164 7.26 19.15 -2.31
N ARG A 165 6.40 20.17 -2.24
CA ARG A 165 6.07 20.83 -0.96
C ARG A 165 5.39 19.81 -0.06
N LEU A 166 5.78 19.78 1.21
CA LEU A 166 5.27 18.83 2.19
C LEU A 166 3.73 18.86 2.29
N GLU A 167 3.15 20.06 2.23
CA GLU A 167 1.70 20.30 2.24
C GLU A 167 0.94 19.73 1.02
N VAL A 168 1.65 19.37 -0.05
CA VAL A 168 1.08 18.81 -1.28
C VAL A 168 1.49 17.34 -1.41
N GLU A 169 2.76 17.02 -1.20
CA GLU A 169 3.32 15.69 -1.40
C GLU A 169 2.65 14.66 -0.48
N VAL A 170 2.56 14.96 0.82
CA VAL A 170 2.01 14.04 1.81
C VAL A 170 0.53 13.75 1.55
N PRO A 171 -0.37 14.76 1.50
CA PRO A 171 -1.79 14.48 1.34
C PRO A 171 -2.12 13.86 -0.02
N TYR A 172 -1.49 14.28 -1.12
CA TYR A 172 -1.77 13.66 -2.42
C TYR A 172 -1.36 12.18 -2.45
N LYS A 173 -0.16 11.83 -1.96
CA LYS A 173 0.27 10.43 -1.92
C LYS A 173 -0.57 9.63 -0.95
N PHE A 174 -0.75 10.12 0.27
CA PHE A 174 -1.46 9.41 1.32
C PHE A 174 -2.89 9.08 0.92
N VAL A 175 -3.67 10.05 0.45
CA VAL A 175 -5.08 9.84 0.05
C VAL A 175 -5.17 8.92 -1.16
N THR A 176 -4.35 9.14 -2.19
CA THR A 176 -4.36 8.29 -3.40
C THR A 176 -4.11 6.83 -3.04
N TYR A 177 -3.09 6.56 -2.24
CA TYR A 177 -2.71 5.20 -1.90
C TYR A 177 -3.61 4.56 -0.84
N SER A 178 -4.20 5.36 0.07
CA SER A 178 -5.27 4.88 0.96
C SER A 178 -6.47 4.38 0.17
N CYS A 179 -6.91 5.13 -0.84
CA CYS A 179 -7.98 4.66 -1.71
C CYS A 179 -7.58 3.42 -2.51
N VAL A 180 -6.33 3.31 -2.97
CA VAL A 180 -5.83 2.10 -3.63
C VAL A 180 -5.89 0.87 -2.70
N GLY A 181 -5.40 1.00 -1.46
CA GLY A 181 -5.45 -0.09 -0.48
C GLY A 181 -6.87 -0.50 -0.12
N PHE A 182 -7.77 0.47 0.04
CA PHE A 182 -9.19 0.22 0.28
C PHE A 182 -9.87 -0.48 -0.91
N THR A 183 -9.64 0.01 -2.13
CA THR A 183 -10.17 -0.62 -3.35
C THR A 183 -9.67 -2.05 -3.50
N ALA A 184 -8.39 -2.31 -3.25
CA ALA A 184 -7.81 -3.64 -3.35
C ALA A 184 -8.43 -4.64 -2.35
N THR A 185 -8.82 -4.16 -1.17
CA THR A 185 -9.35 -5.01 -0.09
C THR A 185 -10.86 -5.15 -0.12
N VAL A 186 -11.62 -4.14 -0.58
CA VAL A 186 -13.09 -4.16 -0.55
C VAL A 186 -13.67 -4.28 -1.96
N VAL A 187 -13.31 -3.36 -2.85
CA VAL A 187 -13.96 -3.22 -4.17
C VAL A 187 -13.57 -4.38 -5.09
N VAL A 188 -12.29 -4.77 -5.12
CA VAL A 188 -11.82 -5.86 -5.99
C VAL A 188 -12.48 -7.20 -5.63
N PRO A 189 -12.50 -7.65 -4.36
CA PRO A 189 -13.21 -8.87 -3.99
C PRO A 189 -14.72 -8.80 -4.27
N LEU A 190 -15.36 -7.65 -4.03
CA LEU A 190 -16.78 -7.45 -4.32
C LEU A 190 -17.07 -7.58 -5.82
N LEU A 191 -16.25 -6.96 -6.67
CA LEU A 191 -16.36 -7.07 -8.13
C LEU A 191 -16.12 -8.49 -8.62
N HIS A 192 -15.15 -9.20 -8.05
CA HIS A 192 -14.96 -10.61 -8.34
C HIS A 192 -16.21 -11.43 -7.98
N GLY A 193 -16.83 -11.19 -6.82
CA GLY A 193 -18.08 -11.84 -6.45
C GLY A 193 -19.23 -11.54 -7.42
N LEU A 194 -19.39 -10.27 -7.82
CA LEU A 194 -20.44 -9.85 -8.75
C LEU A 194 -20.28 -10.46 -10.14
N LEU A 195 -19.04 -10.60 -10.63
CA LEU A 195 -18.73 -11.18 -11.93
C LEU A 195 -18.72 -12.72 -11.92
N GLY A 196 -19.00 -13.36 -10.79
CA GLY A 196 -18.90 -14.82 -10.64
C GLY A 196 -17.45 -15.33 -10.68
N LEU A 197 -16.49 -14.44 -10.39
CA LEU A 197 -15.07 -14.71 -10.27
C LEU A 197 -14.68 -15.08 -8.82
N LEU A 198 -15.52 -15.82 -8.06
CA LEU A 198 -15.24 -16.31 -6.68
C LEU A 198 -14.92 -17.80 -6.63
#